data_AF-A0A516NQK7-F1
#
_entry.id   AF-A0A516NQK7-F1
#
_cell.length_a   1.000
_cell.length_b   1.000
_cell.length_c   1.000
_cell.angle_alpha   90.00
_cell.angle_beta   90.00
_cell.angle_gamma   90.00
#
_symmetry.space_group_name_H-M   'P 1'
#
loop_
_entity.id
_entity.type
_entity.pdbx_description
1 polymer ?
#
loop_
_entity_poly.entity_id
_entity_poly.type
_entity_poly.pdbx_seq_one_letter_code
_entity_poly.pdbx_strand_id
1 'polypeptide(L)'
;MNSDFEDGLRSTLARSKDEDTGTRLSAIVDLASMAHDEQAMARLVEMLDDPNVTVEVDAAEALARHGGTNGLLAVLENLGRRGDDGDFRLHRL
;
A
#
# COMPACT_ATOMS: atom_id res chain seq x y z
N MET A 1 -17.85 -3.14 19.72
CA MET A 1 -16.94 -2.81 18.61
C MET A 1 -16.56 -1.34 18.78
N ASN A 2 -15.28 -0.99 18.63
CA ASN A 2 -14.75 0.30 19.06
C ASN A 2 -14.93 1.32 17.92
N SER A 3 -15.99 2.14 17.98
CA SER A 3 -16.40 3.07 16.90
C SER A 3 -15.25 3.96 16.42
N ASP A 4 -14.39 4.39 17.33
CA ASP A 4 -13.28 5.30 17.04
C ASP A 4 -12.23 4.64 16.12
N PHE A 5 -12.04 3.33 16.24
CA PHE A 5 -11.15 2.59 15.35
C PHE A 5 -11.75 2.47 13.95
N GLU A 6 -13.04 2.12 13.84
CA GLU A 6 -13.73 1.97 12.55
C GLU A 6 -13.79 3.30 11.79
N ASP A 7 -14.05 4.41 12.50
CA ASP A 7 -14.01 5.75 11.91
C ASP A 7 -12.60 6.16 11.51
N GLY A 8 -11.59 5.81 12.31
CA GLY A 8 -10.18 6.01 11.97
C GLY A 8 -9.79 5.26 10.70
N LEU A 9 -10.08 3.96 10.63
CA LEU A 9 -9.82 3.13 9.47
C LEU A 9 -10.54 3.66 8.22
N ARG A 10 -11.82 4.01 8.32
CA ARG A 10 -12.61 4.55 7.21
C ARG A 10 -12.02 5.87 6.69
N SER A 11 -11.61 6.75 7.60
CA SER A 11 -10.95 8.02 7.25
C SER A 11 -9.61 7.81 6.54
N THR A 12 -8.79 6.90 7.05
CA THR A 12 -7.50 6.56 6.45
C THR A 12 -7.67 5.90 5.08
N LEU A 13 -8.65 5.01 4.92
CA LEU A 13 -8.98 4.41 3.63
C LEU A 13 -9.40 5.47 2.60
N ALA A 14 -10.15 6.51 3.01
CA ALA A 14 -10.50 7.61 2.14
C ALA A 14 -9.24 8.41 1.71
N ARG A 15 -8.37 8.77 2.67
CA ARG A 15 -7.10 9.48 2.39
C ARG A 15 -6.16 8.70 1.49
N SER A 16 -6.14 7.37 1.60
CA SER A 16 -5.31 6.52 0.75
C SER A 16 -5.71 6.58 -0.74
N LYS A 17 -6.88 7.15 -1.07
CA LYS A 17 -7.39 7.30 -2.44
C LYS A 17 -7.43 8.77 -2.89
N ASP A 18 -6.83 9.67 -2.12
CA ASP A 18 -6.79 11.09 -2.45
C ASP A 18 -6.00 11.34 -3.74
N GLU A 19 -6.37 12.40 -4.47
CA GLU A 19 -5.66 12.81 -5.68
C GLU A 19 -4.24 13.30 -5.35
N ASP A 20 -4.07 13.93 -4.18
CA ASP A 20 -2.78 14.36 -3.69
C ASP A 20 -1.91 13.18 -3.23
N THR A 21 -0.72 13.09 -3.81
CA THR A 21 0.23 12.02 -3.52
C THR A 21 0.72 12.11 -2.06
N GLY A 22 0.91 13.32 -1.52
CA GLY A 22 1.35 13.49 -0.13
C GLY A 22 0.32 12.93 0.86
N THR A 23 -0.96 13.12 0.58
CA THR A 23 -2.07 12.58 1.36
C THR A 23 -2.12 11.06 1.29
N ARG A 24 -1.91 10.46 0.10
CA ARG A 24 -1.80 8.99 -0.04
C ARG A 24 -0.61 8.43 0.73
N LEU A 25 0.56 9.04 0.62
CA LEU A 25 1.78 8.63 1.35
C LEU A 25 1.56 8.66 2.86
N SER A 26 0.95 9.73 3.37
CA SER A 26 0.63 9.81 4.80
C SER A 26 -0.36 8.72 5.23
N ALA A 27 -1.30 8.31 4.37
CA ALA A 27 -2.21 7.23 4.68
C ALA A 27 -1.52 5.86 4.79
N ILE A 28 -0.41 5.63 4.09
CA ILE A 28 0.36 4.37 4.19
C ILE A 28 0.84 4.13 5.62
N VAL A 29 1.38 5.17 6.26
CA VAL A 29 1.87 5.09 7.65
C VAL A 29 0.74 4.69 8.60
N ASP A 30 -0.42 5.31 8.43
CA ASP A 30 -1.60 5.03 9.26
C ASP A 30 -2.12 3.60 9.00
N LEU A 31 -2.21 3.16 7.73
CA LEU A 31 -2.62 1.80 7.37
C LEU A 31 -1.64 0.75 7.92
N ALA A 32 -0.34 1.02 7.88
CA ALA A 32 0.70 0.13 8.41
C ALA A 32 0.55 -0.07 9.93
N SER A 33 0.17 0.98 10.66
CA SER A 33 -0.15 0.88 12.09
C SER A 33 -1.38 0.00 12.37
N MET A 34 -2.25 -0.15 11.37
CA MET A 34 -3.46 -0.96 11.40
C MET A 34 -3.29 -2.31 10.70
N ALA A 35 -2.06 -2.79 10.48
CA ALA A 35 -1.79 -4.03 9.73
C ALA A 35 -2.43 -5.32 10.30
N HIS A 36 -3.01 -5.26 11.51
CA HIS A 36 -3.83 -6.35 12.07
C HIS A 36 -5.24 -6.42 11.47
N ASP A 37 -5.67 -5.35 10.79
CA ASP A 37 -6.95 -5.26 10.10
C ASP A 37 -6.79 -5.66 8.62
N GLU A 38 -7.68 -6.55 8.16
CA GLU A 38 -7.63 -7.09 6.82
C GLU A 38 -7.89 -6.03 5.74
N GLN A 39 -8.72 -5.02 6.01
CA GLN A 39 -9.00 -3.95 5.05
C GLN A 39 -7.78 -3.03 4.89
N ALA A 40 -7.08 -2.75 5.99
CA ALA A 40 -5.84 -1.98 5.96
C ALA A 40 -4.77 -2.70 5.12
N MET A 41 -4.59 -4.00 5.34
CA MET A 41 -3.67 -4.82 4.57
C MET A 41 -4.05 -4.93 3.10
N ALA A 42 -5.33 -5.16 2.79
CA ALA A 42 -5.82 -5.21 1.41
C ALA A 42 -5.55 -3.89 0.68
N ARG A 43 -5.77 -2.74 1.35
CA ARG A 43 -5.49 -1.44 0.75
C ARG A 43 -4.00 -1.24 0.47
N LEU A 44 -3.11 -1.61 1.40
CA LEU A 44 -1.67 -1.54 1.16
C LEU A 44 -1.24 -2.39 -0.05
N VAL A 45 -1.84 -3.57 -0.24
CA VAL A 45 -1.59 -4.41 -1.43
C VAL A 45 -2.03 -3.71 -2.71
N GLU A 46 -3.21 -3.08 -2.73
CA GLU A 46 -3.67 -2.29 -3.88
C GLU A 46 -2.73 -1.11 -4.19
N MET A 47 -2.06 -0.54 -3.18
CA MET A 47 -1.13 0.59 -3.37
C MET A 47 0.20 0.17 -4.02
N LEU A 48 0.49 -1.13 -4.13
CA LEU A 48 1.60 -1.64 -4.94
C LEU A 48 1.42 -1.41 -6.44
N ASP A 49 0.21 -1.05 -6.87
CA ASP A 49 -0.11 -0.72 -8.25
C ASP A 49 -0.40 0.80 -8.41
N ASP A 50 -0.02 1.64 -7.43
CA ASP A 50 -0.18 3.10 -7.52
C ASP A 50 0.67 3.67 -8.67
N PRO A 51 0.16 4.65 -9.44
CA PRO A 51 0.93 5.28 -10.52
C PRO A 51 2.14 6.07 -10.03
N ASN A 52 2.17 6.47 -8.75
CA ASN A 52 3.32 7.14 -8.16
C ASN A 52 4.30 6.12 -7.55
N VAL A 53 5.53 6.10 -8.06
CA VAL A 53 6.58 5.16 -7.62
C VAL A 53 6.88 5.28 -6.12
N THR A 54 6.80 6.47 -5.53
CA THR A 54 7.02 6.64 -4.08
C THR A 54 5.92 5.96 -3.27
N VAL A 55 4.66 6.07 -3.72
CA VAL A 55 3.52 5.42 -3.06
C VAL A 55 3.64 3.90 -3.13
N GLU A 56 4.02 3.39 -4.30
CA GLU A 56 4.31 1.97 -4.50
C GLU A 56 5.41 1.45 -3.56
N VAL A 57 6.56 2.13 -3.53
CA VAL A 57 7.72 1.73 -2.72
C VAL A 57 7.39 1.76 -1.23
N ASP A 58 6.73 2.81 -0.75
CA ASP A 58 6.36 2.94 0.67
C ASP A 58 5.31 1.89 1.06
N ALA A 59 4.38 1.54 0.16
CA ALA A 59 3.42 0.46 0.39
C ALA A 59 4.13 -0.91 0.48
N ALA A 60 5.11 -1.16 -0.38
CA ALA A 60 5.92 -2.38 -0.32
C ALA A 60 6.73 -2.46 0.98
N GLU A 61 7.35 -1.36 1.42
CA GLU A 61 8.05 -1.30 2.71
C GLU A 61 7.08 -1.56 3.88
N ALA A 62 5.91 -0.93 3.87
CA ALA A 62 4.90 -1.13 4.90
C ALA A 62 4.46 -2.61 4.99
N LEU A 63 4.17 -3.25 3.85
CA LEU A 63 3.81 -4.67 3.79
C LEU A 63 4.94 -5.57 4.28
N ALA A 64 6.19 -5.33 3.87
CA ALA A 64 7.33 -6.13 4.29
C ALA A 64 7.62 -6.00 5.79
N ARG A 65 7.45 -4.80 6.37
CA ARG A 65 7.70 -4.53 7.79
C ARG A 65 6.57 -4.99 8.70
N HIS A 66 5.31 -4.81 8.29
CA HIS A 66 4.15 -4.96 9.15
C HIS A 66 3.24 -6.14 8.78
N GLY A 67 3.28 -6.61 7.53
CA GLY A 67 2.41 -7.68 7.04
C GLY A 67 2.89 -9.11 7.32
N GLY A 68 4.05 -9.28 7.97
CA GLY A 68 4.65 -10.59 8.23
C GLY A 68 4.88 -11.38 6.93
N THR A 69 4.69 -12.70 6.98
CA THR A 69 4.88 -13.57 5.81
C THR A 69 3.93 -13.22 4.66
N ASN A 70 2.68 -12.86 4.96
CA ASN A 70 1.69 -12.54 3.94
C ASN A 70 2.03 -11.22 3.22
N GLY A 71 2.49 -10.22 3.97
CA GLY A 71 2.98 -8.95 3.39
C GLY A 71 4.19 -9.16 2.49
N LEU A 72 5.14 -10.01 2.91
CA LEU A 72 6.30 -10.36 2.08
C LEU A 72 5.88 -11.10 0.80
N LEU A 73 4.95 -12.04 0.88
CA LEU A 73 4.42 -12.75 -0.30
C LEU A 73 3.75 -11.78 -1.28
N ALA A 74 2.93 -10.85 -0.80
CA ALA A 74 2.28 -9.85 -1.66
C ALA A 74 3.30 -8.99 -2.43
N VAL A 75 4.39 -8.57 -1.77
CA VAL A 75 5.48 -7.83 -2.42
C VAL A 75 6.18 -8.69 -3.48
N LEU A 76 6.49 -9.95 -3.17
CA LEU A 76 7.14 -10.86 -4.12
C LEU A 76 6.26 -11.17 -5.34
N GLU A 77 4.95 -11.36 -5.13
CA GLU A 77 3.99 -11.56 -6.21
C GLU A 77 3.88 -10.33 -7.11
N ASN A 78 3.86 -9.12 -6.53
CA ASN A 78 3.86 -7.89 -7.31
C ASN A 78 5.13 -7.73 -8.15
N LEU A 79 6.30 -8.03 -7.57
CA LEU A 79 7.58 -8.02 -8.30
C LEU A 79 7.62 -9.08 -9.41
N GLY A 80 7.07 -10.27 -9.17
CA GLY A 80 6.96 -11.34 -10.15
C GLY A 80 6.08 -10.94 -11.35
N ARG A 81 4.92 -10.33 -11.08
CA ARG A 81 4.02 -9.79 -12.11
C ARG A 81 4.72 -8.77 -12.99
N ARG A 82 5.45 -7.82 -12.39
CA ARG A 82 6.24 -6.81 -13.12
C ARG A 82 7.36 -7.40 -13.97
N GLY A 83 7.99 -8.47 -13.49
CA GLY A 83 9.04 -9.18 -14.21
C GLY A 83 8.52 -9.95 -15.43
N ASP A 84 7.35 -10.58 -15.30
CA ASP A 84 6.68 -11.29 -16.39
C ASP A 84 6.05 -10.34 -17.41
N ASP A 85 5.65 -9.13 -16.99
CA ASP A 85 5.06 -8.11 -17.86
C ASP A 85 6.09 -7.40 -18.77
N GLY A 86 7.40 -7.66 -18.61
CA GLY A 86 8.43 -7.16 -19.54
C GLY A 86 8.42 -5.65 -19.79
N ASP A 87 7.77 -4.87 -18.92
CA ASP A 87 7.68 -3.43 -19.03
C ASP A 87 8.87 -2.84 -18.27
N PHE A 88 10.04 -2.93 -18.90
CA PHE A 88 11.12 -1.98 -18.67
C PHE A 88 10.54 -0.58 -18.95
N ARG A 89 9.86 0.02 -17.98
CA ARG A 89 9.63 1.46 -17.92
C ARG A 89 10.94 2.14 -17.59
N LEU A 90 11.89 1.99 -18.52
CA LEU A 90 12.77 3.06 -18.93
C LEU A 90 11.85 4.24 -19.28
N HIS A 91 11.50 5.03 -18.28
CA HIS A 91 11.32 6.46 -18.50
C HIS A 91 12.68 7.00 -18.97
N ARG A 92 12.95 6.76 -20.26
CA ARG A 92 13.78 7.61 -21.09
C ARG A 92 13.12 8.98 -21.01
N LEU A 93 13.77 9.92 -20.35
CA LEU A 93 14.15 11.23 -20.87
C LEU A 93 15.26 11.80 -19.97
#